data_AF-A0A1V4UYJ7-F1
#
_entry.id   AF-A0A1V4UYJ7-F1
#
_cell.length_a   1.000
_cell.length_b   1.000
_cell.length_c   1.000
_cell.angle_alpha   90.00
_cell.angle_beta   90.00
_cell.angle_gamma   90.00
#
_symmetry.space_group_name_H-M   'P 1'
#
loop_
_entity.id
_entity.type
_entity.pdbx_description
1 polymer ?
#
loop_
_entity_poly.entity_id
_entity_poly.type
_entity_poly.pdbx_seq_one_letter_code
_entity_poly.pdbx_strand_id
1 'polypeptide(L)'
;MVERVHERIANKRYDFAHKVSRYLVNRFGLIAFEDLSIQNVLKNHCLAKSISDVAWNMLVTLTSYKAVSAGSMVVLVDPRNTSKMCSRCGILVEKTLSDRVHNCTQCGLSLDRDWNAAINILRLGLQSVGIKTVEACPF
;
A
#
# COMPACT_ATOMS: atom_id res chain seq x y z
N MET A 1 3.24 -2.06 -34.97
CA MET A 1 3.77 -0.80 -34.38
C MET A 1 3.22 -0.56 -32.97
N VAL A 2 1.92 -0.81 -32.76
CA VAL A 2 1.23 -0.73 -31.45
C VAL A 2 1.79 -1.75 -30.43
N GLU A 3 2.09 -2.98 -30.83
CA GLU A 3 2.69 -4.00 -29.94
C GLU A 3 4.01 -3.55 -29.28
N ARG A 4 4.93 -2.93 -30.04
CA ARG A 4 6.22 -2.45 -29.51
C ARG A 4 6.05 -1.33 -28.48
N VAL A 5 4.97 -0.55 -28.57
CA VAL A 5 4.67 0.52 -27.58
C VAL A 5 4.11 -0.10 -26.30
N HIS A 6 3.21 -1.08 -26.41
CA HIS A 6 2.68 -1.81 -25.25
C HIS A 6 3.79 -2.59 -24.52
N GLU A 7 4.68 -3.23 -25.27
CA GLU A 7 5.86 -3.92 -24.73
C GLU A 7 6.77 -2.95 -23.96
N ARG A 8 7.07 -1.77 -24.52
CA ARG A 8 7.87 -0.75 -23.82
C ARG A 8 7.22 -0.27 -22.53
N ILE A 9 5.91 -0.07 -22.52
CA ILE A 9 5.17 0.36 -21.32
C ILE A 9 5.19 -0.75 -20.26
N ALA A 10 4.98 -2.00 -20.67
CA ALA A 10 5.06 -3.16 -19.77
C ALA A 10 6.47 -3.29 -19.16
N ASN A 11 7.52 -3.19 -19.98
CA ASN A 11 8.91 -3.27 -19.53
C ASN A 11 9.26 -2.14 -18.55
N LYS A 12 8.78 -0.91 -18.77
CA LYS A 12 8.97 0.20 -17.81
C LYS A 12 8.29 -0.07 -16.47
N ARG A 13 7.06 -0.59 -16.48
CA ARG A 13 6.35 -0.96 -15.24
C ARG A 13 7.08 -2.08 -14.50
N TYR A 14 7.58 -3.06 -15.24
CA TYR A 14 8.32 -4.18 -14.70
C TYR A 14 9.64 -3.75 -14.07
N ASP A 15 10.43 -2.92 -14.77
CA ASP A 15 11.67 -2.33 -14.24
C ASP A 15 11.42 -1.50 -12.98
N PHE A 16 10.39 -0.65 -12.99
CA PHE A 16 9.98 0.12 -11.82
C PHE A 16 9.64 -0.78 -10.64
N ALA A 17 8.78 -1.78 -10.84
CA ALA A 17 8.37 -2.70 -9.79
C ALA A 17 9.56 -3.51 -9.25
N HIS A 18 10.52 -3.87 -10.09
CA HIS A 18 11.75 -4.53 -9.66
C HIS A 18 12.66 -3.63 -8.81
N LYS A 19 12.85 -2.37 -9.20
CA LYS A 19 13.69 -1.43 -8.46
C LYS A 19 13.08 -1.12 -7.09
N VAL A 20 11.77 -0.84 -7.05
CA VAL A 20 11.05 -0.55 -5.80
C VAL A 20 11.02 -1.78 -4.88
N SER A 21 10.66 -2.95 -5.39
CA SER A 21 10.65 -4.18 -4.57
C SER A 21 12.04 -4.49 -3.98
N ARG A 22 13.12 -4.28 -4.75
CA ARG A 22 14.48 -4.50 -4.23
C ARG A 22 14.85 -3.46 -3.17
N TYR A 23 14.50 -2.20 -3.38
CA TYR A 23 14.71 -1.14 -2.41
C TYR A 23 14.01 -1.43 -1.07
N LEU A 24 12.75 -1.85 -1.11
CA LEU A 24 11.97 -2.15 0.08
C LEU A 24 12.55 -3.33 0.86
N VAL A 25 12.78 -4.45 0.19
CA VAL A 25 13.29 -5.69 0.81
C VAL A 25 14.67 -5.50 1.43
N ASN A 26 15.55 -4.71 0.80
CA ASN A 26 16.89 -4.46 1.34
C ASN A 26 16.90 -3.60 2.61
N ARG A 27 15.85 -2.81 2.85
CA ARG A 27 15.81 -1.81 3.93
C ARG A 27 14.92 -2.22 5.10
N PHE A 28 13.90 -3.02 4.84
CA PHE A 28 12.86 -3.32 5.82
C PHE A 28 12.73 -4.84 6.03
N GLY A 29 12.70 -5.25 7.30
CA GLY A 29 12.45 -6.64 7.69
C GLY A 29 10.97 -7.03 7.63
N LEU A 30 10.06 -6.06 7.74
CA LEU A 30 8.62 -6.23 7.58
C LEU A 30 8.07 -5.16 6.65
N ILE A 31 7.28 -5.58 5.67
CA ILE A 31 6.65 -4.71 4.67
C ILE A 31 5.15 -5.04 4.66
N ALA A 32 4.31 -4.03 4.87
CA ALA A 32 2.86 -4.18 4.83
C ALA A 32 2.29 -3.50 3.58
N PHE A 33 1.39 -4.18 2.86
CA PHE A 33 0.65 -3.64 1.73
C PHE A 33 -0.85 -3.78 1.94
N GLU A 34 -1.62 -2.92 1.29
CA GLU A 34 -3.05 -3.12 1.12
C GLU A 34 -3.35 -4.26 0.14
N ASP A 35 -4.29 -5.12 0.53
CA ASP A 35 -4.88 -6.10 -0.37
C ASP A 35 -5.99 -5.46 -1.23
N LEU A 36 -5.58 -4.78 -2.29
CA LEU A 36 -6.51 -4.17 -3.24
C LEU A 36 -7.33 -5.20 -4.03
N SER A 37 -6.94 -6.49 -4.04
CA SER A 37 -7.71 -7.54 -4.70
C SER A 37 -9.11 -7.70 -4.05
N ILE A 38 -9.20 -7.51 -2.73
CA ILE A 38 -10.45 -7.55 -1.96
C ILE A 38 -11.43 -6.45 -2.40
N GLN A 39 -10.93 -5.27 -2.78
CA GLN A 39 -11.79 -4.19 -3.27
C GLN A 39 -12.29 -4.42 -4.70
N ASN A 40 -11.52 -5.17 -5.50
CA ASN A 40 -11.81 -5.36 -6.92
C ASN A 40 -12.92 -6.38 -7.21
N VAL A 41 -13.19 -7.31 -6.28
CA VAL A 41 -14.34 -8.23 -6.40
C VAL A 41 -15.68 -7.48 -6.40
N LEU A 42 -15.73 -6.28 -5.82
CA LEU A 42 -16.99 -5.55 -5.63
C LEU A 42 -17.28 -4.50 -6.71
N LYS A 43 -16.28 -4.05 -7.49
CA LYS A 43 -16.44 -2.95 -8.46
C LYS A 43 -15.34 -3.02 -9.52
N ASN A 44 -15.66 -3.18 -10.82
CA ASN A 44 -15.09 -2.38 -11.93
C ASN A 44 -15.43 -2.81 -13.37
N HIS A 45 -15.70 -1.81 -14.22
CA HIS A 45 -15.65 -1.83 -15.69
C HIS A 45 -14.68 -0.76 -16.27
N CYS A 46 -13.79 -0.14 -15.48
CA CYS A 46 -12.93 0.99 -15.91
C CYS A 46 -11.48 0.60 -16.22
N LEU A 47 -10.98 0.95 -17.41
CA LEU A 47 -9.65 0.59 -17.93
C LEU A 47 -8.46 1.21 -17.16
N ALA A 48 -8.56 2.45 -16.67
CA ALA A 48 -7.47 3.09 -15.92
C ALA A 48 -7.23 2.43 -14.56
N LYS A 49 -8.31 1.95 -13.93
CA LYS A 49 -8.22 1.23 -12.65
C LYS A 49 -7.60 -0.16 -12.86
N SER A 50 -8.02 -0.90 -13.89
CA SER A 50 -7.41 -2.21 -14.20
C SER A 50 -5.91 -2.12 -14.49
N ILE A 51 -5.45 -1.06 -15.16
CA ILE A 51 -4.01 -0.81 -15.39
C ILE A 51 -3.27 -0.62 -14.06
N SER A 52 -3.84 0.17 -13.15
CA SER A 52 -3.24 0.47 -11.85
C SER A 52 -3.21 -0.78 -10.96
N ASP A 53 -4.27 -1.58 -10.99
CA ASP A 53 -4.37 -2.85 -10.29
C ASP A 53 -3.30 -3.85 -10.76
N VAL A 54 -3.07 -3.94 -12.09
CA VAL A 54 -2.02 -4.80 -12.65
C VAL A 54 -0.64 -4.37 -12.17
N ALA A 55 -0.35 -3.06 -12.15
CA ALA A 55 0.92 -2.54 -11.66
C ALA A 55 1.11 -2.80 -10.15
N TRP A 56 0.05 -2.64 -9.35
CA TRP A 56 0.07 -2.92 -7.92
C TRP A 56 0.34 -4.40 -7.62
N ASN A 57 -0.43 -5.30 -8.25
CA ASN A 57 -0.26 -6.74 -8.07
C ASN A 57 1.14 -7.20 -8.46
N MET A 58 1.70 -6.63 -9.53
CA MET A 58 3.09 -6.90 -9.95
C MET A 58 4.10 -6.48 -8.87
N LEU A 59 3.95 -5.28 -8.29
CA LEU A 59 4.83 -4.81 -7.22
C LEU A 59 4.74 -5.71 -5.98
N VAL A 60 3.52 -6.06 -5.54
CA VAL A 60 3.29 -6.94 -4.39
C VAL A 60 3.92 -8.31 -4.62
N THR A 61 3.71 -8.89 -5.81
CA THR A 61 4.27 -10.20 -6.18
C THR A 61 5.79 -10.19 -6.14
N LEU A 62 6.42 -9.21 -6.78
CA LEU A 62 7.88 -9.09 -6.83
C LEU A 62 8.50 -8.83 -5.46
N THR A 63 7.81 -8.05 -4.61
CA THR A 63 8.26 -7.77 -3.25
C THR A 63 8.15 -9.02 -2.39
N SER A 64 7.03 -9.74 -2.47
CA SER A 64 6.81 -10.99 -1.72
C SER A 64 7.85 -12.04 -2.07
N TYR A 65 8.09 -12.26 -3.37
CA TYR A 65 9.12 -13.19 -3.83
C TYR A 65 10.51 -12.83 -3.30
N LYS A 66 10.92 -11.56 -3.42
CA LYS A 66 12.24 -11.11 -2.96
C LYS A 66 12.38 -11.12 -1.43
N ALA A 67 11.30 -10.84 -0.71
CA ALA A 67 11.28 -10.81 0.75
C ALA A 67 11.63 -12.19 1.33
N VAL A 68 11.05 -13.26 0.77
CA VAL A 68 11.38 -14.65 1.15
C VAL A 68 12.87 -14.93 1.00
N SER A 69 13.49 -14.54 -0.13
CA SER A 69 14.93 -14.71 -0.34
C SER A 69 15.82 -13.91 0.62
N ALA A 70 15.32 -12.80 1.16
CA ALA A 70 16.07 -11.91 2.04
C ALA A 70 15.81 -12.15 3.54
N GLY A 71 14.90 -13.06 3.89
CA GLY A 71 14.45 -13.24 5.28
C GLY A 71 13.53 -12.13 5.78
N SER A 72 12.98 -11.30 4.88
CA SER A 72 11.97 -10.29 5.22
C SER A 72 10.57 -10.85 5.10
N MET A 73 9.61 -10.22 5.78
CA MET A 73 8.20 -10.59 5.75
C MET A 73 7.37 -9.58 4.97
N VAL A 74 6.48 -10.07 4.12
CA VAL A 74 5.44 -9.25 3.47
C VAL A 74 4.08 -9.65 4.02
N VAL A 75 3.29 -8.66 4.42
CA VAL A 75 1.95 -8.84 4.96
C VAL A 75 0.96 -8.05 4.12
N LEU A 76 -0.16 -8.69 3.79
CA LEU A 76 -1.30 -8.04 3.14
C LEU A 76 -2.38 -7.78 4.18
N VAL A 77 -2.90 -6.56 4.20
CA VAL A 77 -3.95 -6.13 5.14
C VAL A 77 -5.23 -5.74 4.41
N ASP A 78 -6.37 -5.91 5.08
CA ASP A 78 -7.65 -5.47 4.56
C ASP A 78 -7.64 -3.93 4.39
N PRO A 79 -7.83 -3.40 3.17
CA PRO A 79 -7.82 -1.96 2.91
C PRO A 79 -9.09 -1.24 3.36
N ARG A 80 -10.07 -1.94 3.94
CA ARG A 80 -11.32 -1.31 4.39
C ARG A 80 -11.02 -0.27 5.48
N ASN A 81 -11.51 0.94 5.24
CA ASN A 81 -11.42 2.08 6.15
C ASN A 81 -10.00 2.52 6.55
N THR A 82 -8.93 1.95 5.99
CA THR A 82 -7.53 2.34 6.28
C THR A 82 -7.29 3.83 6.06
N SER A 83 -7.85 4.38 4.96
CA SER A 83 -7.76 5.80 4.63
C SER A 83 -8.69 6.68 5.45
N LYS A 84 -9.79 6.14 6.02
CA LYS A 84 -10.77 6.90 6.83
C LYS A 84 -10.42 6.93 8.31
N MET A 85 -9.86 5.84 8.82
CA MET A 85 -9.46 5.69 10.21
C MET A 85 -8.35 6.68 10.55
N CYS A 86 -8.49 7.40 11.66
CA CYS A 86 -7.44 8.28 12.13
C CYS A 86 -6.29 7.46 12.70
N SER A 87 -5.09 7.64 12.16
CA SER A 87 -3.90 6.97 12.65
C SER A 87 -3.55 7.33 14.10
N ARG A 88 -3.92 8.53 14.57
CA ARG A 88 -3.69 8.94 15.96
C ARG A 88 -4.74 8.40 16.94
N CYS A 89 -6.03 8.59 16.66
CA CYS A 89 -7.10 8.32 17.64
C CYS A 89 -8.04 7.16 17.28
N GLY A 90 -7.90 6.55 16.09
CA GLY A 90 -8.69 5.40 15.67
C GLY A 90 -10.12 5.72 15.19
N ILE A 91 -10.58 6.97 15.30
CA ILE A 91 -11.93 7.32 14.84
C ILE A 91 -12.02 7.32 13.31
N LEU A 92 -13.18 6.93 12.78
CA LEU A 92 -13.47 7.04 11.36
C LEU A 92 -13.82 8.49 11.00
N VAL A 93 -13.09 9.04 10.05
CA VAL A 93 -13.38 10.34 9.44
C VAL A 93 -13.94 10.08 8.05
N GLU A 94 -15.22 10.38 7.86
CA GLU A 94 -15.85 10.31 6.55
C GLU A 94 -15.23 11.32 5.60
N LYS A 95 -14.99 10.86 4.37
CA LYS A 95 -14.33 11.63 3.31
C LYS A 95 -14.64 11.02 1.96
N THR A 96 -14.54 11.85 0.93
CA THR A 96 -14.66 11.48 -0.48
C THR A 96 -13.29 11.11 -1.07
N LEU A 97 -13.28 10.53 -2.27
CA LEU A 97 -12.03 10.24 -3.00
C LEU A 97 -11.24 11.50 -3.36
N SER A 98 -11.92 12.64 -3.47
CA SER A 98 -11.34 13.95 -3.77
C SER A 98 -10.56 14.54 -2.60
N ASP A 99 -10.88 14.13 -1.37
CA ASP A 99 -10.22 14.63 -0.17
C ASP A 99 -8.81 14.02 -0.08
N ARG A 100 -7.80 14.86 -0.31
CA ARG A 100 -6.38 14.45 -0.27
C ARG A 100 -5.74 14.65 1.11
N VAL A 101 -6.39 15.41 1.99
CA VAL A 101 -5.92 15.67 3.36
C VAL A 101 -6.83 14.93 4.34
N HIS A 102 -6.24 14.24 5.31
CA HIS A 102 -6.94 13.70 6.46
C HIS A 102 -6.95 14.72 7.59
N ASN A 103 -8.10 15.34 7.81
CA ASN A 103 -8.34 16.23 8.95
C ASN A 103 -9.23 15.53 9.97
N CYS A 104 -8.69 15.22 11.14
CA CYS A 104 -9.44 14.61 12.22
C CYS A 104 -9.95 15.66 13.20
N THR A 105 -11.27 15.85 13.27
CA THR A 105 -11.91 16.82 14.16
C THR A 105 -11.80 16.47 15.65
N GLN A 106 -11.57 15.19 15.97
CA GLN A 106 -11.48 14.72 17.37
C GLN A 106 -10.11 14.96 18.02
N CYS A 107 -9.01 14.73 17.30
CA CYS A 107 -7.64 14.81 17.86
C CYS A 107 -6.76 15.88 17.20
N GLY A 108 -7.34 16.68 16.30
CA GLY A 108 -6.65 17.76 15.58
C GLY A 108 -5.59 17.30 14.58
N LEU A 109 -5.48 15.99 14.30
CA LEU A 109 -4.50 15.48 13.35
C LEU A 109 -4.82 15.94 11.92
N SER A 110 -3.85 16.56 11.25
CA SER A 110 -3.91 16.94 9.85
C SER A 110 -2.66 16.44 9.12
N LEU A 111 -2.84 15.59 8.10
CA LEU A 111 -1.76 15.10 7.24
C LEU A 111 -2.30 14.64 5.88
N ASP A 112 -1.42 14.31 4.95
CA ASP A 112 -1.80 13.65 3.70
C ASP A 112 -2.58 12.34 3.97
N ARG A 113 -3.65 12.12 3.21
CA ARG A 113 -4.55 10.98 3.38
C ARG A 113 -3.83 9.65 3.17
N ASP A 114 -2.98 9.57 2.17
CA ASP A 114 -2.29 8.33 1.80
C ASP A 114 -1.18 8.04 2.82
N TRP A 115 -0.56 9.08 3.40
CA TRP A 115 0.33 8.91 4.56
C TRP A 115 -0.41 8.41 5.81
N ASN A 116 -1.60 8.94 6.10
CA ASN A 116 -2.43 8.44 7.21
C ASN A 116 -2.81 6.96 7.00
N ALA A 117 -3.18 6.61 5.77
CA ALA A 117 -3.45 5.22 5.40
C ALA A 117 -2.22 4.33 5.61
N ALA A 118 -1.03 4.77 5.18
CA ALA A 118 0.23 4.03 5.34
C ALA A 118 0.53 3.69 6.81
N ILE A 119 0.30 4.63 7.74
CA ILE A 119 0.46 4.37 9.18
C ILE A 119 -0.52 3.30 9.66
N ASN A 120 -1.78 3.36 9.24
CA ASN A 120 -2.78 2.37 9.61
C ASN A 120 -2.48 0.98 9.02
N ILE A 121 -2.04 0.93 7.77
CA ILE A 121 -1.65 -0.31 7.08
C ILE A 121 -0.50 -0.97 7.83
N LEU A 122 0.53 -0.21 8.19
CA LEU A 122 1.65 -0.71 8.98
C LEU A 122 1.18 -1.22 10.34
N ARG A 123 0.32 -0.47 11.04
CA ARG A 123 -0.28 -0.90 12.32
C ARG A 123 -1.01 -2.23 12.20
N LEU A 124 -1.87 -2.39 11.20
CA LEU A 124 -2.61 -3.64 10.95
C LEU A 124 -1.65 -4.78 10.60
N GLY A 125 -0.63 -4.49 9.80
CA GLY A 125 0.40 -5.47 9.42
C GLY A 125 1.15 -6.00 10.64
N LEU A 126 1.58 -5.11 11.53
CA LEU A 126 2.24 -5.46 12.79
C LEU A 126 1.34 -6.26 13.73
N GLN A 127 0.07 -5.88 13.84
CA GLN A 127 -0.91 -6.62 14.64
C GLN A 127 -1.10 -8.05 14.14
N SER A 128 -1.13 -8.26 12.81
CA SER A 128 -1.30 -9.59 12.21
C SER A 128 -0.15 -10.55 12.51
N VAL A 129 1.06 -10.03 12.73
CA VAL A 129 2.26 -10.80 13.07
C VAL A 129 2.51 -10.88 14.59
N GLY A 130 1.58 -10.36 15.40
CA GLY A 130 1.67 -10.38 16.86
C GLY A 130 2.66 -9.36 17.46
N ILE A 131 3.17 -8.42 16.67
CA ILE A 131 4.08 -7.37 17.13
C ILE A 131 3.23 -6.17 17.60
N LYS A 132 3.24 -5.91 18.91
CA LYS A 132 2.40 -4.86 19.52
C LYS A 132 3.02 -3.46 19.46
N THR A 133 4.33 -3.35 19.25
CA THR A 133 5.06 -2.07 19.22
C THR A 133 6.30 -2.19 18.36
N VAL A 134 6.43 -1.33 17.34
CA VAL A 134 7.73 -0.93 16.80
C VAL A 134 7.94 0.50 17.24
N GLU A 135 9.03 0.74 17.95
CA GLU A 135 9.53 2.10 18.14
C GLU A 135 9.80 2.67 16.74
N ALA A 136 9.12 3.76 16.40
CA ALA A 136 9.40 4.45 15.15
C ALA A 136 10.85 4.93 15.21
N CYS A 137 11.69 4.59 14.23
CA CYS A 137 12.99 5.22 14.08
C CYS A 137 12.77 6.74 14.05
N PRO A 138 13.36 7.52 14.97
CA PRO A 138 13.30 8.97 14.88
C PRO A 138 14.00 9.39 13.58
N PHE A 139 13.31 10.21 12.79
CA PHE A 139 13.86 10.84 11.58
C PHE A 139 14.85 11.94 11.93
#